data_AF-A0A2V9T1U6-F1
#
_entry.id   AF-A0A2V9T1U6-F1
#
_cell.length_a   1.000
_cell.length_b   1.000
_cell.length_c   1.000
_cell.angle_alpha   90.00
_cell.angle_beta   90.00
_cell.angle_gamma   90.00
#
_symmetry.space_group_name_H-M   'P 1'
#
loop_
_entity.id
_entity.type
_entity.pdbx_description
1 polymer ?
#
loop_
_entity_poly.entity_id
_entity_poly.type
_entity_poly.pdbx_seq_one_letter_code
_entity_poly.pdbx_strand_id
1 'polypeptide(L)'
;MKLSQAYRTALTAIAGFLLTPMFYSGSVAQTKSPQGVRNIVIVHGAWADGSSWYKVIPLLQAKGFHVVAVQNPLTSLADDVAATKRAIALQ
;
A
#
# COMPACT_ATOMS: atom_id res chain seq x y z
N MET A 1 20.64 -16.35 76.40
CA MET A 1 20.87 -17.17 75.18
C MET A 1 21.43 -16.22 74.12
N LYS A 2 22.75 -16.05 74.02
CA LYS A 2 23.73 -16.83 73.23
C LYS A 2 23.43 -16.88 71.72
N LEU A 3 24.37 -16.27 70.98
CA LEU A 3 24.82 -16.46 69.59
C LEU A 3 23.84 -16.04 68.49
N SER A 4 24.09 -14.99 67.69
CA SER A 4 25.21 -14.72 66.75
C SER A 4 25.17 -15.55 65.47
N GLN A 5 25.79 -14.99 64.43
CA GLN A 5 26.00 -15.56 63.10
C GLN A 5 24.72 -15.64 62.25
N ALA A 6 24.44 -14.66 61.41
CA ALA A 6 25.12 -14.41 60.13
C ALA A 6 24.80 -15.46 59.05
N TYR A 7 24.69 -14.96 57.83
CA TYR A 7 24.66 -15.70 56.57
C TYR A 7 23.36 -16.41 56.21
N ARG A 8 22.32 -15.62 55.97
CA ARG A 8 21.53 -15.82 54.74
C ARG A 8 21.40 -14.47 54.06
N THR A 9 22.50 -13.96 53.52
CA THR A 9 22.65 -13.87 52.05
C THR A 9 21.46 -13.15 51.46
N ALA A 10 21.52 -11.82 51.41
CA ALA A 10 22.15 -11.09 50.31
C ALA A 10 21.16 -10.84 49.18
N LEU A 11 21.15 -9.59 48.72
CA LEU A 11 20.82 -9.19 47.34
C LEU A 11 19.34 -9.40 46.97
N THR A 12 18.56 -8.38 46.62
CA THR A 12 18.88 -7.22 45.83
C THR A 12 17.79 -6.17 46.04
N ALA A 13 18.22 -4.93 46.25
CA ALA A 13 17.48 -3.79 45.76
C ALA A 13 17.37 -3.93 44.23
N ILE A 14 16.16 -3.98 43.71
CA ILE A 14 15.91 -3.48 42.36
C ILE A 14 14.87 -2.39 42.56
N ALA A 15 15.38 -1.18 42.79
CA ALA A 15 14.65 0.02 42.45
C ALA A 15 14.21 -0.18 41.00
N GLY A 16 12.91 -0.37 40.79
CA GLY A 16 12.31 -0.49 39.47
C GLY A 16 12.49 0.83 38.76
N PHE A 17 13.64 1.02 38.13
CA PHE A 17 13.86 2.07 37.15
C PHE A 17 12.95 1.71 35.97
N LEU A 18 11.74 2.26 35.99
CA LEU A 18 10.76 2.16 34.91
C LEU A 18 11.37 2.84 33.67
N LEU A 19 12.14 2.07 32.90
CA LEU A 19 12.51 2.37 31.53
C LEU A 19 11.23 2.32 30.70
N THR A 20 10.46 3.41 30.70
CA THR A 20 9.51 3.68 29.63
C THR A 20 10.31 3.82 28.35
N PRO A 21 10.15 2.95 27.33
CA PRO A 21 10.63 3.30 26.01
C PRO A 21 9.82 4.53 25.58
N MET A 22 10.49 5.68 25.58
CA MET A 22 9.99 6.88 24.95
C MET A 22 9.92 6.56 23.45
N PHE A 23 8.76 6.08 23.00
CA PHE A 23 8.47 5.94 21.58
C PHE A 23 8.49 7.35 20.99
N TYR A 24 9.63 7.74 20.43
CA TYR A 24 9.73 8.92 19.58
C TYR A 24 8.86 8.65 18.36
N SER A 25 7.59 9.04 18.41
CA SER A 25 6.80 9.25 17.21
C SER A 25 7.39 10.45 16.50
N GLY A 26 8.50 10.21 15.80
CA GLY A 26 8.94 11.09 14.74
C GLY A 26 7.78 11.15 13.76
N SER A 27 7.04 12.25 13.78
CA SER A 27 6.06 12.55 12.76
C SER A 27 6.86 12.74 11.48
N VAL A 28 7.16 11.64 10.79
CA VAL A 28 7.63 11.68 9.41
C VAL A 28 6.56 12.43 8.67
N ALA A 29 6.86 13.69 8.33
CA ALA A 29 6.01 14.48 7.48
C ALA A 29 5.84 13.66 6.21
N GLN A 30 4.67 13.05 6.07
CA GLN A 30 4.32 12.31 4.88
C GLN A 30 4.19 13.37 3.80
N THR A 31 5.30 13.63 3.12
CA THR A 31 5.31 14.42 1.90
C THR A 31 4.41 13.66 0.95
N LYS A 32 3.16 14.11 0.86
CA LYS A 32 2.26 13.82 -0.24
C LYS A 32 3.01 14.30 -1.47
N SER A 33 3.82 13.42 -2.07
CA SER A 33 4.44 13.66 -3.37
C SER A 33 3.32 14.13 -4.30
N PRO A 34 3.56 15.15 -5.15
CA PRO A 34 2.51 15.70 -6.01
C PRO A 34 1.73 14.53 -6.60
N GLN A 35 0.45 14.40 -6.25
CA GLN A 35 -0.36 13.27 -6.71
C GLN A 35 -0.67 13.52 -8.19
N GLY A 36 0.34 13.33 -9.04
CA GLY A 36 0.13 13.25 -10.48
C GLY A 36 -0.76 12.05 -10.78
N VAL A 37 -1.53 12.12 -11.86
CA VAL A 37 -2.35 11.00 -12.33
C VAL A 37 -1.46 9.75 -12.46
N ARG A 38 -1.78 8.68 -11.72
CA ARG A 38 -1.06 7.41 -11.78
C ARG A 38 -1.82 6.32 -12.53
N ASN A 39 -3.14 6.48 -12.68
CA ASN A 39 -4.02 5.48 -13.28
C ASN A 39 -4.32 5.84 -14.74
N ILE A 40 -4.14 4.88 -15.65
CA ILE A 40 -4.47 4.99 -17.07
C ILE A 40 -5.45 3.87 -17.41
N VAL A 41 -6.66 4.24 -17.83
CA VAL A 41 -7.66 3.30 -18.36
C VAL A 41 -7.65 3.45 -19.89
N ILE A 42 -7.32 2.37 -20.61
CA ILE A 42 -7.24 2.37 -22.07
C ILE A 42 -8.37 1.52 -22.65
N VAL A 43 -9.12 2.08 -23.59
CA VAL A 43 -10.25 1.42 -24.27
C VAL A 43 -9.83 1.13 -25.72
N HIS A 44 -10.14 -0.06 -26.23
CA HIS A 44 -9.86 -0.44 -27.61
C HIS A 44 -10.90 0.11 -28.59
N GLY A 45 -10.58 0.08 -29.89
CA GLY A 45 -11.50 0.43 -30.97
C GLY A 45 -12.47 -0.71 -31.33
N ALA A 46 -13.32 -0.47 -32.33
CA ALA A 46 -14.28 -1.47 -32.82
C ALA A 46 -13.56 -2.76 -33.30
N TRP A 47 -14.16 -3.91 -32.98
CA TRP A 47 -13.69 -5.26 -33.37
C TRP A 47 -12.29 -5.65 -32.85
N ALA A 48 -11.71 -4.87 -31.95
CA ALA A 48 -10.45 -5.15 -31.28
C ALA A 48 -10.70 -5.61 -29.83
N ASP A 49 -9.62 -5.85 -29.09
CA ASP A 49 -9.66 -6.11 -27.65
C ASP A 49 -8.47 -5.41 -26.94
N GLY A 50 -8.36 -5.59 -25.62
CA GLY A 50 -7.27 -5.05 -24.82
C GLY A 50 -5.84 -5.49 -25.24
N SER A 51 -5.69 -6.61 -25.95
CA SER A 51 -4.39 -7.10 -26.44
C SER A 51 -3.77 -6.19 -27.50
N SER A 52 -4.56 -5.33 -28.15
CA SER A 52 -4.08 -4.29 -29.08
C SER A 52 -3.02 -3.38 -28.46
N TRP A 53 -3.01 -3.28 -27.12
CA TRP A 53 -2.12 -2.44 -26.34
C TRP A 53 -0.93 -3.20 -25.73
N TYR A 54 -0.67 -4.46 -26.11
CA TYR A 54 0.38 -5.30 -25.49
C TYR A 54 1.79 -4.68 -25.54
N LYS A 55 2.08 -3.86 -26.55
CA LYS A 55 3.34 -3.10 -26.67
C LYS A 55 3.37 -1.81 -25.88
N VAL A 56 2.20 -1.21 -25.61
CA VAL A 56 2.07 0.11 -24.96
C VAL A 56 2.00 -0.03 -23.45
N ILE A 57 1.26 -1.02 -22.95
CA ILE A 57 1.06 -1.25 -21.51
C ILE A 57 2.41 -1.38 -20.77
N PRO A 58 3.39 -2.19 -21.22
CA PRO A 58 4.68 -2.30 -20.53
C PRO A 58 5.46 -0.98 -20.50
N LEU A 59 5.37 -0.15 -21.55
CA LEU A 59 6.06 1.14 -21.62
C LEU A 59 5.50 2.14 -20.61
N LEU A 60 4.18 2.14 -20.42
CA LEU A 60 3.51 2.99 -19.43
C LEU A 60 3.76 2.48 -18.00
N GLN A 61 3.71 1.16 -17.79
CA GLN A 61 4.06 0.54 -16.51
C GLN A 61 5.52 0.84 -16.12
N ALA A 62 6.46 0.79 -17.07
CA ALA A 62 7.86 1.15 -16.83
C ALA A 62 8.04 2.63 -16.43
N LYS A 63 7.10 3.51 -16.79
CA LYS A 63 7.05 4.92 -16.35
C LYS A 63 6.36 5.10 -14.98
N GLY A 64 5.91 4.01 -14.35
CA GLY A 64 5.30 4.02 -13.01
C GLY A 64 3.78 4.25 -13.00
N PHE A 65 3.11 4.12 -14.15
CA PHE A 65 1.65 4.18 -14.21
C PHE A 65 1.02 2.82 -13.90
N HIS A 66 -0.12 2.82 -13.22
CA HIS A 66 -1.04 1.70 -13.15
C HIS A 66 -1.92 1.74 -14.40
N VAL A 67 -1.94 0.67 -15.18
CA VAL A 67 -2.60 0.64 -16.50
C VAL A 67 -3.60 -0.50 -16.53
N VAL A 68 -4.84 -0.17 -16.90
CA VAL A 68 -5.93 -1.15 -17.09
C VAL A 68 -6.45 -1.02 -18.52
N ALA A 69 -6.45 -2.12 -19.26
CA ALA A 69 -7.13 -2.21 -20.55
C ALA A 69 -8.57 -2.69 -20.33
N VAL A 70 -9.55 -1.92 -20.78
CA VAL A 70 -10.96 -2.32 -20.71
C VAL A 70 -11.23 -3.37 -21.77
N GLN A 71 -11.91 -4.45 -21.38
CA GLN A 71 -12.49 -5.39 -22.33
C GLN A 71 -13.96 -5.03 -22.56
N ASN A 72 -14.22 -4.36 -23.67
CA ASN A 72 -15.58 -4.03 -24.06
C ASN A 72 -16.26 -5.28 -24.64
N PRO A 73 -17.50 -5.57 -24.22
CA PRO A 73 -18.23 -6.75 -24.71
C PRO A 73 -18.61 -6.65 -26.21
N LEU A 74 -18.63 -5.45 -26.79
CA LEU A 74 -19.03 -5.20 -28.18
C LEU A 74 -20.46 -5.69 -28.50
N THR A 75 -21.30 -5.84 -27.49
CA THR A 75 -22.72 -6.24 -27.61
C THR A 75 -23.64 -5.05 -27.85
N SER A 76 -23.33 -3.90 -27.23
CA SER A 76 -24.01 -2.63 -27.44
C SER A 76 -23.15 -1.46 -26.92
N LEU A 77 -23.42 -0.23 -27.39
CA LEU A 77 -22.76 0.96 -26.85
C LEU A 77 -23.00 1.14 -25.34
N ALA A 78 -24.21 0.82 -24.88
CA ALA A 78 -24.55 0.95 -23.46
C ALA A 78 -23.72 -0.02 -22.59
N ASP A 79 -23.51 -1.25 -23.07
CA ASP A 79 -22.71 -2.25 -22.37
C ASP A 79 -21.22 -1.89 -22.36
N ASP A 80 -20.70 -1.36 -23.45
CA ASP A 80 -19.31 -0.87 -23.56
C ASP A 80 -19.06 0.31 -22.61
N VAL A 81 -20.01 1.24 -22.52
CA VAL A 81 -19.97 2.34 -21.54
C VAL A 81 -20.01 1.80 -20.12
N ALA A 82 -20.86 0.81 -19.84
CA ALA A 82 -20.96 0.20 -18.52
C ALA A 82 -19.65 -0.52 -18.13
N ALA A 83 -19.02 -1.24 -19.06
CA ALA A 83 -17.72 -1.90 -18.85
C ALA A 83 -16.63 -0.87 -18.52
N THR A 84 -16.56 0.21 -19.28
CA THR A 84 -15.59 1.30 -19.05
C THR A 84 -15.81 1.98 -17.70
N LYS A 85 -17.06 2.28 -17.35
CA LYS A 85 -17.39 2.87 -16.03
C LYS A 85 -16.99 1.96 -14.87
N ARG A 86 -17.20 0.64 -14.98
CA ARG A 86 -16.76 -0.32 -13.97
C ARG A 86 -15.24 -0.31 -13.81
N ALA A 87 -14.49 -0.29 -14.91
CA ALA A 87 -13.02 -0.23 -14.85
C ALA A 87 -12.53 1.05 -14.15
N ILE A 88 -13.15 2.20 -14.44
CA ILE A 88 -12.85 3.49 -13.80
C ILE A 88 -13.14 3.45 -12.30
N ALA A 89 -14.28 2.89 -11.88
CA ALA A 89 -14.68 2.82 -10.48
C ALA A 89 -13.76 1.94 -9.60
N LEU A 90 -12.94 1.09 -10.22
CA LEU A 90 -11.96 0.23 -9.53
C LEU A 90 -10.57 0.87 -9.39
N GLN A 91 -10.35 2.07 -9.95
CA GLN A 91 -9.06 2.79 -9.89
C GLN A 91 -8.98 3.73 -8.69
#